data_AF-A0A849EAU2-F1
#
_entry.id   AF-A0A849EAU2-F1
#
_cell.length_a   1.000
_cell.length_b   1.000
_cell.length_c   1.000
_cell.angle_alpha   90.00
_cell.angle_beta   90.00
_cell.angle_gamma   90.00
#
_symmetry.space_group_name_H-M   'P 1'
#
loop_
_entity.id
_entity.type
_entity.pdbx_description
1 polymer ?
#
loop_
_entity_poly.entity_id
_entity_poly.type
_entity_poly.pdbx_seq_one_letter_code
_entity_poly.pdbx_strand_id
1 'polypeptide(L)'
;VVQGDDFAACHGAPVRSKVNLNVLINIRRYPGIQSELVWNRLRQGNRPTGYSKGSVKRFRRTLNLPKHAPLIVGHTPQSDEDTLWLNVGGIEGHHIVYSAHMHRLAAMVMSEGQVTPLEFVPEAALAFLKDAVAADLQKK
;
A
#
# COMPACT_ATOMS: atom_id res chain seq x y z
N VAL A 1 -7.10 -10.33 -0.80
CA VAL A 1 -7.79 -9.06 -1.15
C VAL A 1 -8.89 -8.91 -0.13
N VAL A 2 -9.02 -7.73 0.45
CA VAL A 2 -10.14 -7.35 1.31
C VAL A 2 -10.91 -6.27 0.57
N GLN A 3 -12.23 -6.38 0.54
CA GLN A 3 -13.13 -5.38 -0.03
C GLN A 3 -14.10 -4.97 1.08
N GLY A 4 -14.14 -3.66 1.37
CA GLY A 4 -15.24 -3.05 2.11
C GLY A 4 -16.27 -2.47 1.15
N ASP A 5 -17.24 -1.74 1.68
CA ASP A 5 -18.32 -1.16 0.88
C ASP A 5 -17.81 -0.06 -0.07
N ASP A 6 -16.80 0.70 0.36
CA ASP A 6 -16.26 1.86 -0.34
C ASP A 6 -14.75 1.79 -0.61
N PHE A 7 -14.07 0.71 -0.18
CA PHE A 7 -12.62 0.56 -0.30
C PHE A 7 -12.18 -0.87 -0.65
N ALA A 8 -10.92 -1.01 -1.04
CA ALA A 8 -10.24 -2.29 -1.12
C ALA A 8 -8.80 -2.23 -0.59
N ALA A 9 -8.32 -3.37 -0.11
CA ALA A 9 -6.94 -3.58 0.25
C ALA A 9 -6.40 -4.89 -0.34
N CYS A 10 -5.13 -4.91 -0.75
CA CYS A 10 -4.45 -6.14 -1.12
C CYS A 10 -2.99 -6.13 -0.66
N HIS A 11 -2.31 -7.28 -0.79
CA HIS A 11 -0.96 -7.49 -0.28
C HIS A 11 0.02 -6.53 -0.93
N GLY A 12 0.50 -6.77 -2.15
CA GLY A 12 1.51 -5.92 -2.81
C GLY A 12 0.98 -5.04 -3.94
N ALA A 13 -0.03 -5.50 -4.68
CA ALA A 13 -0.48 -4.79 -5.87
C ALA A 13 -1.90 -5.18 -6.31
N PRO A 14 -2.63 -4.32 -7.04
CA PRO A 14 -3.76 -4.75 -7.83
C PRO A 14 -3.32 -5.69 -8.95
N VAL A 15 -4.22 -6.58 -9.37
CA VAL A 15 -3.99 -7.44 -10.53
C VAL A 15 -3.77 -6.57 -11.78
N ARG A 16 -2.71 -6.87 -12.53
CA ARG A 16 -2.39 -6.23 -13.81
C ARG A 16 -3.20 -6.86 -14.94
N SER A 17 -3.30 -8.19 -14.90
CA SER A 17 -4.08 -8.99 -15.84
C SER A 17 -5.56 -8.63 -15.85
N LYS A 18 -6.23 -8.81 -16.99
CA LYS A 18 -7.68 -8.60 -17.10
C LYS A 18 -8.38 -9.81 -16.48
N VAL A 19 -8.97 -9.62 -15.30
CA VAL A 19 -9.70 -10.66 -14.56
C VAL A 19 -11.07 -10.15 -14.13
N ASN A 20 -12.01 -11.08 -13.94
CA ASN A 20 -13.32 -10.80 -13.35
C ASN A 20 -13.33 -11.17 -11.85
N LEU A 21 -14.43 -10.87 -11.16
CA LEU A 21 -14.57 -11.13 -9.73
C LEU A 21 -14.47 -12.63 -9.40
N ASN A 22 -15.01 -13.51 -10.26
CA ASN A 22 -14.94 -14.96 -10.07
C ASN A 22 -13.51 -15.48 -10.01
N VAL A 23 -12.59 -14.93 -10.82
CA VAL A 23 -11.16 -15.27 -10.77
C VAL A 23 -10.54 -14.85 -9.45
N LEU A 24 -10.89 -13.67 -8.91
CA LEU A 24 -10.39 -13.20 -7.62
C LEU A 24 -10.91 -14.04 -6.44
N ILE A 25 -12.19 -14.43 -6.48
CA ILE A 25 -12.80 -15.31 -5.47
C ILE A 25 -12.13 -16.70 -5.51
N ASN A 26 -11.88 -17.22 -6.72
CA ASN A 26 -11.30 -18.55 -6.93
C ASN A 26 -9.78 -18.51 -7.15
N ILE A 27 -9.09 -17.51 -6.60
CA ILE A 27 -7.69 -17.21 -6.95
C ILE A 27 -6.72 -18.38 -6.70
N ARG A 28 -7.06 -19.31 -5.81
CA ARG A 28 -6.32 -20.56 -5.59
C ARG A 28 -6.07 -21.36 -6.87
N ARG A 29 -6.98 -21.29 -7.84
CA ARG A 29 -6.86 -21.96 -9.15
C ARG A 29 -5.96 -21.23 -10.14
N TYR A 30 -5.52 -20.01 -9.80
CA TYR A 30 -4.82 -19.10 -10.71
C TYR A 30 -3.50 -18.59 -10.08
N PRO A 31 -2.46 -19.42 -9.98
CA PRO A 31 -1.20 -19.08 -9.30
C PRO A 31 -0.50 -17.85 -9.89
N GLY A 32 -0.61 -17.62 -11.21
CA GLY A 32 -0.08 -16.40 -11.84
C GLY A 32 -0.75 -15.12 -11.30
N ILE A 33 -2.05 -15.15 -11.04
CA ILE A 33 -2.80 -14.01 -10.49
C ILE A 33 -2.45 -13.80 -9.00
N GLN A 34 -2.21 -14.88 -8.24
CA GLN A 34 -1.70 -14.78 -6.87
C GLN A 34 -0.35 -14.07 -6.85
N SER A 35 0.57 -14.47 -7.75
CA SER A 35 1.88 -13.84 -7.85
C SER A 35 1.78 -12.34 -8.18
N GLU A 36 0.83 -11.93 -9.03
CA GLU A 36 0.60 -10.51 -9.31
C GLU A 36 0.15 -9.74 -8.08
N LEU A 37 -0.75 -10.30 -7.26
CA LEU A 37 -1.22 -9.62 -6.04
C LEU A 37 -0.14 -9.49 -4.98
N VAL A 38 0.81 -10.42 -4.93
CA VAL A 38 1.79 -10.51 -3.85
C VAL A 38 3.10 -9.79 -4.19
N TRP A 39 3.63 -10.01 -5.38
CA TRP A 39 5.03 -9.66 -5.71
C TRP A 39 5.18 -8.47 -6.65
N ASN A 40 4.08 -7.97 -7.22
CA ASN A 40 4.14 -6.88 -8.18
C ASN A 40 4.26 -5.51 -7.48
N ARG A 41 4.75 -4.51 -8.22
CA ARG A 41 5.02 -3.16 -7.71
C ARG A 41 4.51 -2.09 -8.68
N LEU A 42 4.36 -0.85 -8.20
CA LEU A 42 3.98 0.25 -9.07
C LEU A 42 5.08 0.49 -10.11
N ARG A 43 4.68 0.64 -11.37
CA ARG A 43 5.59 1.01 -12.46
C ARG A 43 6.14 2.43 -12.24
N GLN A 44 7.46 2.58 -12.30
CA GLN A 44 8.17 3.86 -12.15
C GLN A 44 9.10 4.11 -13.35
N GLY A 45 9.62 5.33 -13.51
CA GLY A 45 10.51 5.67 -14.64
C GLY A 45 11.77 4.79 -14.70
N ASN A 46 12.36 4.48 -13.54
CA ASN A 46 13.49 3.56 -13.39
C ASN A 46 13.08 2.07 -13.27
N ARG A 47 11.76 1.77 -13.29
CA ARG A 47 11.21 0.41 -13.18
C ARG A 47 10.02 0.25 -14.14
N PRO A 48 10.27 -0.11 -15.42
CA PRO A 48 9.24 -0.15 -16.45
C PRO A 48 8.27 -1.33 -16.30
N THR A 49 8.60 -2.32 -15.47
CA THR A 49 7.71 -3.42 -15.09
C THR A 49 6.87 -3.02 -13.87
N GLY A 50 5.62 -3.48 -13.82
CA GLY A 50 4.74 -3.16 -12.71
C GLY A 50 3.27 -3.07 -13.06
N TYR A 51 2.45 -2.80 -12.05
CA TYR A 51 1.09 -2.32 -12.26
C TYR A 51 1.09 -0.80 -12.53
N SER A 52 0.03 -0.30 -13.15
CA SER A 52 -0.09 1.11 -13.54
C SER A 52 -1.43 1.70 -13.09
N LYS A 53 -1.64 2.99 -13.34
CA LYS A 53 -2.96 3.65 -13.21
C LYS A 53 -4.09 2.88 -13.90
N GLY A 54 -3.81 2.26 -15.05
CA GLY A 54 -4.77 1.42 -15.75
C GLY A 54 -5.12 0.14 -14.99
N SER A 55 -4.14 -0.48 -14.32
CA SER A 55 -4.37 -1.65 -13.46
C SER A 55 -5.22 -1.29 -12.24
N VAL A 56 -4.92 -0.19 -11.56
CA VAL A 56 -5.71 0.30 -10.40
C VAL A 56 -7.17 0.53 -10.79
N LYS A 57 -7.41 1.27 -11.88
CA LYS A 57 -8.77 1.53 -12.39
C LYS A 57 -9.52 0.24 -12.74
N ARG A 58 -8.86 -0.70 -13.42
CA ARG A 58 -9.48 -2.00 -13.76
C ARG A 58 -9.81 -2.79 -12.51
N PHE A 59 -8.91 -2.81 -11.54
CA PHE A 59 -9.09 -3.58 -10.31
C PHE A 59 -10.26 -3.06 -9.48
N ARG A 60 -10.39 -1.74 -9.30
CA ARG A 60 -11.59 -1.12 -8.69
C ARG A 60 -12.87 -1.55 -9.39
N ARG A 61 -12.89 -1.49 -10.73
CA ARG A 61 -14.04 -1.94 -11.52
C ARG A 61 -14.33 -3.43 -11.38
N THR A 62 -13.31 -4.29 -11.32
CA THR A 62 -13.48 -5.73 -11.08
C THR A 62 -14.12 -6.01 -9.72
N LEU A 63 -13.84 -5.16 -8.73
CA LEU A 63 -14.43 -5.22 -7.38
C LEU A 63 -15.75 -4.43 -7.28
N ASN A 64 -16.28 -3.89 -8.38
CA ASN A 64 -17.47 -3.05 -8.38
C ASN A 64 -17.37 -1.81 -7.45
N LEU A 65 -16.18 -1.23 -7.32
CA LEU A 65 -15.93 -0.05 -6.51
C LEU A 65 -15.95 1.24 -7.35
N PRO A 66 -16.28 2.40 -6.74
CA PRO A 66 -16.15 3.71 -7.37
C PRO A 66 -14.76 3.95 -7.96
N LYS A 67 -14.68 4.77 -9.02
CA LYS A 67 -13.44 5.05 -9.75
C LYS A 67 -12.31 5.59 -8.86
N HIS A 68 -12.66 6.31 -7.80
CA HIS A 68 -11.73 6.95 -6.86
C HIS A 68 -11.72 6.28 -5.48
N ALA A 69 -12.40 5.13 -5.34
CA ALA A 69 -12.43 4.36 -4.10
C ALA A 69 -11.02 4.09 -3.56
N PRO A 70 -10.78 4.28 -2.26
CA PRO A 70 -9.50 3.95 -1.65
C PRO A 70 -9.05 2.52 -1.97
N LEU A 71 -7.84 2.41 -2.50
CA LEU A 71 -7.15 1.16 -2.79
C LEU A 71 -5.80 1.19 -2.08
N ILE A 72 -5.71 0.43 -1.00
CA ILE A 72 -4.53 0.31 -0.16
C ILE A 72 -3.74 -0.93 -0.58
N VAL A 73 -2.44 -0.78 -0.79
CA VAL A 73 -1.52 -1.89 -1.03
C VAL A 73 -0.32 -1.79 -0.10
N GLY A 74 0.40 -2.89 0.07
CA GLY A 74 1.60 -2.98 0.89
C GLY A 74 2.89 -3.30 0.10
N HIS A 75 3.90 -3.78 0.83
CA HIS A 75 5.22 -4.28 0.39
C HIS A 75 6.21 -3.30 -0.23
N THR A 76 5.78 -2.30 -0.99
CA THR A 76 6.72 -1.49 -1.77
C THR A 76 6.92 -0.11 -1.15
N PRO A 77 7.95 0.08 -0.30
CA PRO A 77 8.29 1.41 0.17
C PRO A 77 8.62 2.33 -1.01
N GLN A 78 8.19 3.59 -0.95
CA GLN A 78 8.60 4.61 -1.93
C GLN A 78 9.88 5.35 -1.49
N SER A 79 10.13 5.36 -0.18
CA SER A 79 11.33 5.87 0.50
C SER A 79 11.65 4.94 1.68
N ASP A 80 12.85 5.06 2.24
CA ASP A 80 13.27 4.41 3.48
C ASP A 80 12.85 5.16 4.74
N GLU A 81 12.38 6.40 4.61
CA GLU A 81 12.03 7.28 5.74
C GLU A 81 10.56 7.16 6.20
N ASP A 82 9.66 6.75 5.30
CA ASP A 82 8.22 6.79 5.54
C ASP A 82 7.62 5.38 5.68
N THR A 83 6.44 5.35 6.30
CA THR A 83 5.64 4.13 6.49
C THR A 83 4.33 4.13 5.71
N LEU A 84 3.96 5.26 5.12
CA LEU A 84 2.76 5.42 4.32
C LEU A 84 2.98 6.43 3.19
N TRP A 85 2.34 6.19 2.05
CA TRP A 85 2.34 7.13 0.92
C TRP A 85 0.93 7.23 0.35
N LEU A 86 0.47 8.45 0.15
CA LEU A 86 -0.87 8.72 -0.40
C LEU A 86 -0.81 9.02 -1.89
N ASN A 87 -1.87 8.64 -2.61
CA ASN A 87 -2.05 8.92 -4.03
C ASN A 87 -0.84 8.50 -4.91
N VAL A 88 -0.25 7.37 -4.59
CA VAL A 88 1.03 6.89 -5.16
C VAL A 88 0.93 6.78 -6.68
N GLY A 89 1.95 7.31 -7.37
CA GLY A 89 1.99 7.38 -8.83
C GLY A 89 1.04 8.42 -9.44
N GLY A 90 0.58 9.41 -8.66
CA GLY A 90 -0.42 10.39 -9.10
C GLY A 90 -1.79 9.76 -9.36
N ILE A 91 -2.11 8.70 -8.61
CA ILE A 91 -3.35 7.95 -8.73
C ILE A 91 -4.19 8.23 -7.50
N GLU A 92 -5.22 9.04 -7.67
CA GLU A 92 -6.15 9.39 -6.60
C GLU A 92 -6.79 8.15 -5.95
N GLY A 93 -6.79 8.14 -4.61
CA GLY A 93 -7.27 7.07 -3.77
C GLY A 93 -6.38 5.83 -3.77
N HIS A 94 -5.18 5.87 -4.35
CA HIS A 94 -4.26 4.73 -4.32
C HIS A 94 -3.17 4.98 -3.28
N HIS A 95 -3.15 4.19 -2.22
CA HIS A 95 -2.26 4.40 -1.09
C HIS A 95 -1.37 3.17 -0.89
N ILE A 96 -0.18 3.39 -0.34
CA ILE A 96 0.73 2.34 0.10
C ILE A 96 0.89 2.44 1.62
N VAL A 97 0.81 1.31 2.30
CA VAL A 97 1.18 1.15 3.72
C VAL A 97 2.33 0.17 3.84
N TYR A 98 3.38 0.53 4.57
CA TYR A 98 4.56 -0.30 4.78
C TYR A 98 4.76 -0.59 6.26
N SER A 99 4.66 -1.88 6.61
CA SER A 99 4.69 -2.35 7.99
C SER A 99 6.04 -2.89 8.46
N ALA A 100 7.07 -2.86 7.61
CA ALA A 100 8.39 -3.40 7.91
C ALA A 100 9.44 -2.30 8.18
N HIS A 101 9.01 -1.13 8.61
CA HIS A 101 9.90 -0.05 9.06
C HIS A 101 10.31 -0.29 10.53
N MET A 102 11.58 -0.06 10.85
CA MET A 102 12.14 -0.46 12.15
C MET A 102 11.67 0.40 13.33
N HIS A 103 11.38 1.67 13.08
CA HIS A 103 11.14 2.65 14.15
C HIS A 103 9.74 3.26 14.16
N ARG A 104 8.89 2.89 13.19
CA ARG A 104 7.59 3.53 12.97
C ARG A 104 6.59 2.49 12.49
N LEU A 105 5.34 2.68 12.85
CA LEU A 105 4.22 1.87 12.41
C LEU A 105 3.21 2.78 11.70
N ALA A 106 2.60 2.28 10.64
CA ALA A 106 1.49 2.96 9.99
C ALA A 106 0.22 2.13 10.07
N ALA A 107 -0.91 2.83 10.21
CA ALA A 107 -2.24 2.30 9.97
C ALA A 107 -3.02 3.25 9.06
N MET A 108 -4.04 2.72 8.39
CA MET A 108 -5.02 3.51 7.65
C MET A 108 -6.40 3.17 8.19
N VAL A 109 -7.12 4.18 8.66
CA VAL A 109 -8.50 4.04 9.11
C VAL A 109 -9.41 4.45 7.97
N MET A 110 -10.36 3.56 7.65
CA MET A 110 -11.38 3.79 6.64
C MET A 110 -12.68 4.21 7.33
N SER A 111 -13.25 5.36 6.95
CA SER A 111 -14.55 5.82 7.42
C SER A 111 -15.21 6.69 6.36
N GLU A 112 -16.47 6.40 6.01
CA GLU A 112 -17.27 7.20 5.07
C GLU A 112 -16.55 7.50 3.73
N GLY A 113 -15.87 6.50 3.16
CA GLY A 113 -15.13 6.61 1.91
C GLY A 113 -13.82 7.39 2.00
N GLN A 114 -13.44 7.84 3.20
CA GLN A 114 -12.22 8.60 3.46
C GLN A 114 -11.16 7.74 4.15
N VAL A 115 -9.89 8.06 3.85
CA VAL A 115 -8.72 7.45 4.48
C VAL A 115 -8.13 8.43 5.47
N THR A 116 -8.04 8.03 6.73
CA THR A 116 -7.22 8.73 7.73
C THR A 116 -5.94 7.95 7.96
N PRO A 117 -4.77 8.46 7.51
CA PRO A 117 -3.49 7.84 7.80
C PRO A 117 -3.11 8.11 9.26
N LEU A 118 -2.61 7.08 9.94
CA LEU A 118 -2.07 7.16 11.29
C LEU A 118 -0.64 6.65 11.27
N GLU A 119 0.28 7.43 11.84
CA GLU A 119 1.66 7.02 12.05
C GLU A 119 1.97 7.02 13.55
N PHE A 120 2.61 5.96 14.01
CA PHE A 120 2.95 5.74 15.40
C PHE A 120 4.45 5.53 15.51
N VAL A 121 5.06 6.17 16.49
CA VAL A 121 6.41 5.84 16.96
C VAL A 121 6.22 4.99 18.21
N PRO A 122 6.58 3.69 18.21
CA PRO A 122 6.50 2.86 19.40
C PRO A 122 7.37 3.44 20.52
N GLU A 123 6.95 3.33 21.78
CA GLU A 123 7.68 3.86 22.94
C GLU A 123 9.16 3.38 22.98
N ALA A 124 9.40 2.11 22.61
CA ALA A 124 10.74 1.54 22.49
C ALA A 124 11.59 2.21 21.39
N ALA A 125 10.98 2.62 20.28
CA ALA A 125 11.65 3.39 19.24
C ALA A 125 11.88 4.85 19.65
N LEU A 126 10.95 5.43 20.44
CA LEU A 126 11.11 6.76 21.05
C LEU A 126 12.32 6.82 21.98
N ALA A 127 12.53 5.79 22.81
CA ALA A 127 13.71 5.69 23.67
C ALA A 127 15.01 5.67 22.84
N PHE A 128 15.09 4.79 21.83
CA PHE A 128 16.24 4.73 20.91
C PHE A 128 16.52 6.06 20.21
N LEU A 129 15.49 6.75 19.72
CA LEU A 129 15.64 8.05 19.05
C LEU A 129 16.11 9.15 20.02
N LYS A 130 15.59 9.17 21.25
CA LYS A 130 16.05 10.11 22.30
C LYS A 130 17.53 9.90 22.62
N ASP A 131 17.96 8.65 22.75
CA ASP A 131 19.36 8.30 23.03
C ASP A 131 20.28 8.67 21.85
N ALA A 132 19.84 8.42 20.61
CA ALA A 132 20.58 8.77 19.40
C ALA A 132 20.77 10.29 19.25
N VAL A 133 19.73 11.09 19.52
CA VAL A 133 19.80 12.56 19.50
C VAL A 133 20.69 13.09 20.62
N ALA A 134 20.60 12.52 21.83
CA ALA A 134 21.46 12.91 22.94
C ALA A 134 22.95 12.62 22.64
N ALA A 135 23.26 11.50 22.00
CA ALA A 135 24.62 11.14 21.61
C ALA A 135 25.18 12.02 20.49
N ASP A 136 24.36 12.51 19.57
CA ASP A 136 24.78 13.44 18.50
C ASP A 136 25.02 14.85 19.03
N LEU A 137 24.22 15.31 19.99
CA LEU A 137 24.40 16.59 20.67
C LEU A 137 25.66 16.63 21.54
N GLN A 138 26.11 15.49 22.08
CA GLN A 138 27.36 15.38 22.84
C GLN A 138 28.62 15.34 21.96
N LYS A 139 28.47 15.21 20.63
CA LYS A 139 29.58 15.19 19.67
C LYS A 139 29.85 16.57 19.04
N LYS A 140 29.07 17.60 19.38
CA LYS A 140 29.29 19.00 19.01
C LYS A 140 29.88 19.77 20.20
#